data_AF-A0A5B7JK43-F1
#
_entry.id   AF-A0A5B7JK43-F1
#
_cell.length_a   1.000
_cell.length_b   1.000
_cell.length_c   1.000
_cell.angle_alpha   90.00
_cell.angle_beta   90.00
_cell.angle_gamma   90.00
#
_symmetry.space_group_name_H-M   'P 1'
#
loop_
_entity.id
_entity.type
_entity.pdbx_description
1 polymer ?
#
loop_
_entity_poly.entity_id
_entity_poly.type
_entity_poly.pdbx_seq_one_letter_code
_entity_poly.pdbx_strand_id
1 'polypeptide(L)'
;MLFNVLIDKIASCSFPQGTQVLIYADDKVLQCPTPRILQLALSQLAALCVINECKTKFQAKEKVSWLPTVNNVPIPRVHIQKYPDVQMSFRKSLQTIHYVQDLCLPQLAPLRLLANRGLEAGIPVLIMFYISVIRSLIDYAAPVLIQFSATQLRQLELVRNEAMRIILAIHVYCDGSVNGSRSECGLFIRDYISTNLYTDTEVSRRFPAHMSSTRAELYAVLEALHIVAPLHENVYFFIDSQAVLYVLQIHLPHGL
;
A
#
# COMPACT_ATOMS: atom_id res chain seq x y z
N MET A 1 -10.11 20.65 13.81
CA MET A 1 -10.64 19.54 14.64
C MET A 1 -12.13 19.27 14.38
N LEU A 2 -13.02 20.28 14.42
CA LEU A 2 -14.46 20.13 14.15
C LEU A 2 -14.79 19.46 12.80
N PHE A 3 -14.05 19.79 11.73
CA PHE A 3 -14.23 19.18 10.42
C PHE A 3 -14.02 17.66 10.45
N ASN A 4 -12.96 17.18 11.11
CA ASN A 4 -12.67 15.75 11.21
C ASN A 4 -13.74 15.00 12.00
N VAL A 5 -14.34 15.61 13.03
CA VAL A 5 -15.47 15.02 13.78
C VAL A 5 -16.70 14.86 12.87
N LEU A 6 -16.97 15.83 11.99
CA LEU A 6 -18.04 15.71 11.01
C LEU A 6 -17.77 14.60 10.00
N ILE A 7 -16.54 14.52 9.48
CA ILE A 7 -16.13 13.46 8.56
C ILE A 7 -16.24 12.08 9.21
N ASP A 8 -15.80 11.93 10.45
CA ASP A 8 -15.90 10.69 11.22
C ASP A 8 -17.36 10.27 11.44
N LYS A 9 -18.24 11.22 11.73
CA LYS A 9 -19.68 10.98 11.84
C LYS A 9 -20.29 10.51 10.51
N ILE A 10 -19.87 11.08 9.38
CA ILE A 10 -20.31 10.66 8.05
C ILE A 10 -19.77 9.28 7.72
N ALA A 11 -18.49 9.00 8.02
CA ALA A 11 -17.87 7.70 7.79
C ALA A 11 -18.52 6.59 8.64
N SER A 12 -19.00 6.95 9.83
CA SER A 12 -19.70 6.03 10.76
C SER A 12 -21.17 5.78 10.38
N CYS A 13 -21.69 6.44 9.34
CA CYS A 13 -23.08 6.24 8.92
C CYS A 13 -23.29 4.89 8.24
N SER A 14 -24.44 4.26 8.51
CA SER A 14 -24.84 3.03 7.83
C SER A 14 -25.33 3.33 6.42
N PHE A 15 -24.48 3.07 5.43
CA PHE A 15 -24.87 3.12 4.02
C PHE A 15 -25.55 1.80 3.59
N PRO A 16 -26.34 1.81 2.49
CA PRO A 16 -26.99 0.59 2.02
C PRO A 16 -25.96 -0.47 1.64
N GLN A 17 -26.34 -1.75 1.76
CA GLN A 17 -25.45 -2.88 1.51
C GLN A 17 -24.76 -2.80 0.14
N GLY A 18 -23.44 -3.04 0.13
CA GLY A 18 -22.61 -2.97 -1.07
C GLY A 18 -22.18 -1.55 -1.46
N THR A 19 -22.57 -0.53 -0.69
CA THR A 19 -22.04 0.83 -0.86
C THR A 19 -20.65 0.92 -0.24
N GLN A 20 -19.68 1.34 -1.03
CA GLN A 20 -18.37 1.75 -0.54
C GLN A 20 -18.31 3.27 -0.57
N VAL A 21 -17.89 3.85 0.55
CA VAL A 21 -17.76 5.30 0.71
C VAL A 21 -16.31 5.63 0.90
N LEU A 22 -15.80 6.51 0.05
CA LEU A 22 -14.48 7.10 0.21
C LEU A 22 -14.62 8.60 0.43
N ILE A 23 -13.93 9.11 1.44
CA ILE A 23 -14.01 10.50 1.86
C ILE A 23 -12.59 11.05 1.90
N TYR A 24 -12.36 12.14 1.19
CA TYR A 24 -11.12 12.89 1.25
C TYR A 24 -11.46 14.38 1.35
N ALA A 25 -11.21 14.96 2.52
CA ALA A 25 -11.66 16.31 2.84
C ALA A 25 -13.16 16.50 2.55
N ASP A 26 -13.53 17.45 1.68
CA ASP A 26 -14.90 17.73 1.26
C ASP A 26 -15.38 16.86 0.08
N ASP A 27 -14.45 16.24 -0.64
CA ASP A 27 -14.75 15.34 -1.75
C ASP A 27 -15.16 13.95 -1.23
N LYS A 28 -16.24 13.43 -1.80
CA LYS A 28 -16.83 12.13 -1.43
C LYS A 28 -17.12 11.32 -2.68
N VAL A 29 -16.75 10.05 -2.66
CA VAL A 29 -17.03 9.09 -3.73
C VAL A 29 -17.87 7.96 -3.17
N LEU A 30 -19.03 7.76 -3.79
CA LEU A 30 -19.94 6.65 -3.50
C LEU A 30 -19.85 5.63 -4.63
N GLN A 31 -19.38 4.43 -4.31
CA GLN A 31 -19.41 3.30 -5.23
C GLN A 31 -20.55 2.37 -4.82
N CYS A 32 -21.50 2.17 -5.73
CA CYS A 32 -22.71 1.41 -5.49
C CYS A 32 -22.92 0.39 -6.61
N PRO A 33 -23.51 -0.78 -6.32
CA PRO A 33 -23.74 -1.82 -7.33
C PRO A 33 -24.87 -1.44 -8.29
N THR A 34 -25.82 -0.61 -7.87
CA THR A 34 -26.95 -0.17 -8.70
C THR A 34 -27.27 1.31 -8.50
N PRO A 35 -27.86 1.98 -9.51
CA PRO A 35 -28.32 3.37 -9.40
C PRO A 35 -29.36 3.61 -8.30
N ARG A 36 -30.20 2.59 -8.02
CA ARG A 36 -31.19 2.67 -6.93
C ARG A 36 -30.51 2.72 -5.57
N ILE A 37 -29.51 1.87 -5.35
CA ILE A 37 -28.70 1.88 -4.12
C ILE A 37 -27.93 3.20 -4.00
N LEU A 38 -27.39 3.71 -5.11
CA LEU A 38 -26.75 5.03 -5.14
C LEU A 38 -27.71 6.14 -4.71
N GLN A 39 -28.96 6.15 -5.17
CA GLN A 39 -29.92 7.16 -4.73
C GLN A 39 -30.20 7.10 -3.22
N LEU A 40 -30.34 5.90 -2.67
CA LEU A 40 -30.55 5.72 -1.24
C LEU A 40 -29.36 6.25 -0.45
N ALA A 41 -28.13 5.93 -0.87
CA ALA A 41 -26.90 6.43 -0.26
C ALA A 41 -26.78 7.96 -0.37
N LEU A 42 -27.11 8.55 -1.53
CA LEU A 42 -27.13 10.00 -1.73
C LEU A 42 -28.15 10.69 -0.83
N SER A 43 -29.34 10.10 -0.66
CA SER A 43 -30.40 10.65 0.18
C SER A 43 -29.99 10.64 1.66
N GLN A 44 -29.34 9.58 2.12
CA GLN A 44 -28.75 9.52 3.46
C GLN A 44 -27.64 10.56 3.64
N LEU A 45 -26.78 10.72 2.64
CA LEU A 45 -25.70 11.71 2.69
C LEU A 45 -26.25 13.16 2.70
N ALA A 46 -27.29 13.44 1.92
CA ALA A 46 -27.95 14.74 1.86
C ALA A 46 -28.65 15.11 3.18
N ALA A 47 -29.08 14.12 3.97
CA ALA A 47 -29.62 14.35 5.30
C ALA A 47 -28.57 14.81 6.32
N LEU A 48 -27.28 14.57 6.04
CA LEU A 48 -26.17 14.88 6.95
C LEU A 48 -25.41 16.15 6.54
N CYS A 49 -25.42 16.49 5.25
CA CYS A 49 -24.66 17.61 4.73
C CYS A 49 -25.30 18.19 3.46
N VAL A 50 -25.01 19.46 3.18
CA VAL A 50 -25.41 20.12 1.94
C VAL A 50 -24.52 19.62 0.80
N ILE A 51 -25.14 19.05 -0.24
CA ILE A 51 -24.45 18.54 -1.42
C ILE A 51 -24.52 19.60 -2.53
N ASN A 52 -23.37 19.92 -3.14
CA ASN A 52 -23.31 20.80 -4.29
C ASN A 52 -23.69 20.04 -5.57
N GLU A 53 -24.93 20.21 -6.02
CA GLU A 53 -25.49 19.60 -7.22
C GLU A 53 -24.73 19.93 -8.51
N CYS A 54 -24.16 21.15 -8.64
CA CYS A 54 -23.43 21.55 -9.85
C CYS A 54 -22.09 20.80 -10.00
N LYS A 55 -21.43 20.49 -8.88
CA LYS A 55 -20.17 19.73 -8.85
C LYS A 55 -20.38 18.22 -8.82
N THR A 56 -21.54 17.77 -8.35
CA THR A 56 -21.84 16.33 -8.26
C THR A 56 -22.04 15.75 -9.66
N LYS A 57 -21.34 14.67 -9.96
CA LYS A 57 -21.45 13.92 -11.23
C LYS A 57 -21.64 12.44 -10.94
N PHE A 58 -22.25 11.74 -11.88
CA PHE A 58 -22.47 10.30 -11.79
C PHE A 58 -21.81 9.58 -12.97
N GLN A 59 -21.26 8.39 -12.71
CA GLN A 59 -20.70 7.52 -13.73
C GLN A 59 -21.35 6.14 -13.68
N ALA A 60 -21.63 5.56 -14.84
CA ALA A 60 -22.17 4.21 -14.97
C ALA A 60 -21.59 3.51 -16.19
N LYS A 61 -21.43 2.19 -16.11
CA LYS A 61 -21.03 1.33 -17.23
C LYS A 61 -22.06 1.36 -18.35
N GLU A 62 -23.31 1.12 -17.97
CA GLU A 62 -24.40 0.81 -18.87
C GLU A 62 -25.34 2.00 -19.02
N LYS A 63 -26.21 1.95 -20.03
CA LYS A 63 -27.27 2.94 -20.17
C LYS A 63 -28.24 2.74 -19.02
N VAL A 64 -28.35 3.77 -18.18
CA VAL A 64 -29.28 3.75 -17.06
C VAL A 64 -30.61 4.36 -17.51
N SER A 65 -31.73 3.70 -17.20
CA SER A 65 -33.07 4.20 -17.50
C SER A 65 -33.48 5.39 -16.62
N TRP A 66 -32.83 5.54 -15.47
CA TRP A 66 -33.15 6.54 -14.46
C TRP A 66 -31.88 7.18 -13.89
N LEU A 67 -31.84 8.52 -13.87
CA LEU A 67 -30.70 9.27 -13.35
C LEU A 67 -30.88 9.54 -11.85
N PRO A 68 -29.83 9.33 -11.04
CA PRO A 68 -29.86 9.73 -9.63
C PRO A 68 -30.04 11.24 -9.51
N THR A 69 -30.68 11.67 -8.43
CA THR A 69 -30.98 13.07 -8.15
C THR A 69 -30.36 13.50 -6.82
N VAL A 70 -29.94 14.75 -6.75
CA VAL A 70 -29.58 15.45 -5.51
C VAL A 70 -30.51 16.64 -5.39
N ASN A 71 -31.20 16.80 -4.27
CA ASN A 71 -32.20 17.86 -4.07
C ASN A 71 -33.28 17.91 -5.18
N ASN A 72 -33.69 16.74 -5.68
CA ASN A 72 -34.59 16.59 -6.85
C ASN A 72 -34.02 17.09 -8.20
N VAL A 73 -32.76 17.50 -8.25
CA VAL A 73 -32.06 17.86 -9.49
C VAL A 73 -31.33 16.62 -10.04
N PRO A 74 -31.57 16.21 -11.29
CA PRO A 74 -30.85 15.10 -11.92
C PRO A 74 -29.35 15.36 -12.00
N ILE A 75 -28.56 14.39 -11.53
CA ILE A 75 -27.11 14.45 -11.61
C ILE A 75 -26.69 14.10 -13.05
N PRO A 76 -25.90 14.97 -13.72
CA PRO A 76 -25.47 14.68 -15.08
C PRO A 76 -24.51 13.49 -15.09
N ARG A 77 -24.73 12.60 -16.06
CA ARG A 77 -23.84 11.48 -16.33
C ARG A 77 -22.61 11.97 -17.07
N VAL A 78 -21.43 11.59 -16.59
CA VAL A 78 -20.15 11.89 -17.24
C VAL A 78 -19.38 10.60 -17.54
N HIS A 79 -18.56 10.62 -18.58
CA HIS A 79 -17.66 9.50 -18.91
C HIS A 79 -16.29 9.66 -18.25
N ILE A 80 -15.89 10.92 -18.05
CA ILE A 80 -14.62 11.33 -17.49
C ILE A 80 -14.94 12.34 -16.40
N GLN A 81 -14.40 12.13 -15.21
CA GLN A 81 -14.47 13.08 -14.10
C GLN A 81 -13.06 13.29 -13.58
N LYS A 82 -12.66 14.54 -13.42
CA LYS A 82 -11.45 14.84 -12.64
C LYS A 82 -11.80 14.77 -11.16
N TYR A 83 -11.03 13.99 -10.42
CA TYR A 83 -11.05 13.97 -8.98
C TYR A 83 -9.74 14.58 -8.53
N PRO A 84 -9.85 15.79 -7.98
CA PRO A 84 -8.95 16.92 -8.18
C PRO A 84 -7.96 16.76 -9.35
N ASP A 85 -6.78 16.13 -9.15
CA ASP A 85 -5.76 16.01 -10.20
C ASP A 85 -5.72 14.66 -10.92
N VAL A 86 -6.53 13.69 -10.48
CA VAL A 86 -6.59 12.35 -11.06
C VAL A 86 -7.81 12.24 -11.96
N GLN A 87 -7.58 11.92 -13.23
CA GLN A 87 -8.66 11.68 -14.19
C GLN A 87 -9.29 10.31 -13.96
N MET A 88 -10.55 10.29 -13.54
CA MET A 88 -11.37 9.09 -13.41
C MET A 88 -12.14 8.82 -14.70
N SER A 89 -11.98 7.64 -15.26
CA SER A 89 -12.76 7.17 -16.40
C SER A 89 -13.31 5.79 -16.10
N PHE A 90 -14.55 5.54 -16.52
CA PHE A 90 -15.16 4.22 -16.39
C PHE A 90 -14.38 3.13 -17.15
N ARG A 91 -13.73 3.50 -18.26
CA ARG A 91 -12.78 2.60 -18.89
C ARG A 91 -11.55 2.54 -17.98
N LYS A 92 -11.42 1.42 -17.26
CA LYS A 92 -10.21 1.08 -16.49
C LYS A 92 -9.01 1.21 -17.42
N SER A 93 -8.31 2.33 -17.35
CA SER A 93 -7.08 2.53 -18.09
C SER A 93 -5.95 2.20 -17.14
N LEU A 94 -5.13 1.22 -17.52
CA LEU A 94 -3.87 0.93 -16.84
C LEU A 94 -2.99 2.19 -16.74
N GLN A 95 -3.18 3.16 -17.64
CA GLN A 95 -2.53 4.47 -17.58
C GLN A 95 -2.74 5.17 -16.23
N THR A 96 -3.84 4.92 -15.53
CA THR A 96 -4.08 5.57 -14.23
C THR A 96 -3.23 4.94 -13.13
N ILE A 97 -3.02 3.62 -13.17
CA ILE A 97 -2.09 2.95 -12.25
C ILE A 97 -0.67 3.42 -12.54
N HIS A 98 -0.29 3.49 -13.82
CA HIS A 98 1.01 4.01 -14.22
C HIS A 98 1.20 5.46 -13.78
N TYR A 99 0.19 6.31 -13.91
CA TYR A 99 0.26 7.68 -13.42
C TYR A 99 0.53 7.76 -11.91
N VAL A 100 -0.20 6.99 -11.08
CA VAL A 100 0.04 6.97 -9.63
C VAL A 100 1.44 6.43 -9.32
N GLN A 101 1.88 5.41 -10.05
CA GLN A 101 3.21 4.85 -9.93
C GLN A 101 4.30 5.88 -10.30
N ASP A 102 4.10 6.63 -11.38
CA ASP A 102 5.00 7.70 -11.85
C ASP A 102 5.07 8.87 -10.87
N LEU A 103 4.01 9.11 -10.08
CA LEU A 103 4.05 10.05 -8.96
C LEU A 103 4.85 9.53 -7.77
N CYS A 104 4.75 8.23 -7.47
CA CYS A 104 5.37 7.63 -6.28
C CYS A 104 6.85 7.27 -6.47
N LEU A 105 7.24 6.75 -7.64
CA LEU A 105 8.60 6.28 -7.90
C LEU A 105 9.68 7.36 -7.68
N PRO A 106 9.51 8.62 -8.14
CA PRO A 106 10.48 9.68 -7.89
C PRO A 106 10.67 9.98 -6.39
N GLN A 107 9.65 9.75 -5.57
CA GLN A 107 9.69 9.99 -4.12
C GLN A 107 10.55 8.95 -3.37
N LEU A 108 10.94 7.86 -4.02
CA LEU A 108 11.88 6.90 -3.46
C LEU A 108 13.31 7.46 -3.41
N ALA A 109 13.67 8.43 -4.25
CA ALA A 109 15.02 8.99 -4.26
C ALA A 109 15.32 9.81 -2.99
N PRO A 110 14.46 10.74 -2.52
CA PRO A 110 14.63 11.37 -1.22
C PRO A 110 14.61 10.38 -0.06
N LEU A 111 13.77 9.35 -0.11
CA LEU A 111 13.74 8.28 0.90
C LEU A 111 15.08 7.53 0.97
N ARG A 112 15.67 7.19 -0.18
CA ARG A 112 17.02 6.59 -0.27
C ARG A 112 18.09 7.53 0.27
N LEU A 113 18.00 8.81 -0.05
CA LEU A 113 18.94 9.82 0.44
C LEU A 113 18.91 9.88 1.98
N LEU A 114 17.73 9.91 2.58
CA LEU A 114 17.55 9.89 4.04
C LEU A 114 18.04 8.58 4.66
N ALA A 115 17.78 7.44 4.00
CA ALA A 115 18.20 6.12 4.48
C ALA A 115 19.71 5.89 4.39
N ASN A 116 20.44 6.69 3.60
CA ASN A 116 21.89 6.57 3.55
C ASN A 116 22.51 6.92 4.90
N ARG A 117 23.50 6.11 5.32
CA ARG A 117 24.20 6.22 6.61
C ARG A 117 24.86 7.59 6.88
N GLY A 118 25.01 8.46 5.88
CA GLY A 118 25.54 9.81 6.08
C GLY A 118 24.58 10.79 6.76
N LEU A 119 23.27 10.48 6.83
CA LEU A 119 22.25 11.34 7.46
C LEU A 119 21.63 10.73 8.72
N GLU A 120 21.98 9.49 9.07
CA GLU A 120 21.54 8.76 10.28
C GLU A 120 20.03 8.87 10.58
N ALA A 121 19.18 8.99 9.55
CA ALA A 121 17.74 9.05 9.77
C ALA A 121 17.27 7.68 10.29
N GLY A 122 16.87 7.64 11.56
CA GLY A 122 16.32 6.43 12.16
C GLY A 122 15.08 5.95 11.42
N ILE A 123 14.80 4.65 11.52
CA ILE A 123 13.62 3.99 10.93
C ILE A 123 12.31 4.76 11.18
N PRO A 124 12.03 5.32 12.37
CA PRO A 124 10.82 6.12 12.59
C PRO A 124 10.69 7.32 11.65
N VAL A 125 11.80 7.99 11.33
CA VAL A 125 11.83 9.15 10.40
C VAL A 125 11.56 8.68 8.97
N LEU A 126 12.15 7.57 8.56
CA LEU A 126 11.94 6.99 7.23
C LEU A 126 10.49 6.52 7.04
N ILE A 127 9.90 5.88 8.06
CA ILE A 127 8.48 5.51 8.09
C ILE A 127 7.61 6.76 8.00
N MET A 128 7.92 7.81 8.78
CA MET A 128 7.19 9.06 8.74
C MET A 128 7.22 9.70 7.34
N PHE A 129 8.38 9.69 6.68
CA PHE A 129 8.50 10.15 5.29
C PHE A 129 7.63 9.31 4.35
N TYR A 130 7.72 7.99 4.42
CA TYR A 130 6.92 7.09 3.59
C TYR A 130 5.42 7.34 3.77
N ILE A 131 4.94 7.44 5.00
CA ILE A 131 3.52 7.70 5.30
C ILE A 131 3.11 9.07 4.75
N SER A 132 3.91 10.09 5.00
CA SER A 132 3.56 11.49 4.69
C SER A 132 3.61 11.80 3.20
N VAL A 133 4.47 11.12 2.44
CA VAL A 133 4.72 11.43 1.02
C VAL A 133 4.20 10.33 0.10
N ILE A 134 4.69 9.10 0.24
CA ILE A 134 4.37 8.03 -0.72
C ILE A 134 2.98 7.47 -0.46
N ARG A 135 2.69 7.13 0.80
CA ARG A 135 1.40 6.55 1.19
C ARG A 135 0.27 7.55 0.99
N SER A 136 0.49 8.83 1.33
CA SER A 136 -0.49 9.89 1.12
C SER A 136 -0.88 10.07 -0.36
N LEU A 137 0.06 9.92 -1.30
CA LEU A 137 -0.24 9.94 -2.74
C LEU A 137 -1.12 8.76 -3.16
N ILE A 138 -0.85 7.57 -2.64
CA ILE A 138 -1.64 6.37 -2.91
C ILE A 138 -3.05 6.53 -2.32
N ASP A 139 -3.16 7.02 -1.08
CA ASP A 139 -4.43 7.24 -0.39
C ASP A 139 -5.24 8.35 -1.07
N TYR A 140 -4.57 9.39 -1.58
CA TYR A 140 -5.19 10.42 -2.42
C TYR A 140 -5.78 9.84 -3.71
N ALA A 141 -5.09 8.87 -4.34
CA ALA A 141 -5.56 8.18 -5.53
C ALA A 141 -6.59 7.06 -5.26
N ALA A 142 -6.90 6.75 -3.99
CA ALA A 142 -7.76 5.65 -3.60
C ALA A 142 -9.12 5.57 -4.33
N PRO A 143 -9.86 6.66 -4.61
CA PRO A 143 -11.16 6.54 -5.27
C PRO A 143 -11.05 6.09 -6.73
N VAL A 144 -9.85 6.18 -7.33
CA VAL A 144 -9.59 5.59 -8.65
C VAL A 144 -9.13 4.14 -8.50
N LEU A 145 -8.24 3.89 -7.53
CA LEU A 145 -7.65 2.57 -7.31
C LEU A 145 -8.67 1.51 -6.91
N ILE A 146 -9.73 1.88 -6.20
CA ILE A 146 -10.81 0.97 -5.78
C ILE A 146 -11.54 0.28 -6.95
N GLN A 147 -11.43 0.84 -8.16
CA GLN A 147 -12.04 0.27 -9.36
C GLN A 147 -11.21 -0.86 -9.98
N PHE A 148 -9.95 -1.05 -9.56
CA PHE A 148 -9.03 -2.02 -10.13
C PHE A 148 -9.03 -3.35 -9.36
N SER A 149 -8.68 -4.45 -10.04
CA SER A 149 -8.49 -5.74 -9.38
C SER A 149 -7.19 -5.79 -8.59
N ALA A 150 -7.09 -6.71 -7.63
CA ALA A 150 -5.85 -6.95 -6.88
C ALA A 150 -4.64 -7.21 -7.80
N THR A 151 -4.84 -7.96 -8.90
CA THR A 151 -3.79 -8.22 -9.89
C THR A 151 -3.28 -6.95 -10.59
N GLN A 152 -4.17 -6.00 -10.86
CA GLN A 152 -3.81 -4.72 -11.47
C GLN A 152 -3.07 -3.83 -10.46
N LEU A 153 -3.50 -3.84 -9.19
CA LEU A 153 -2.87 -3.07 -8.11
C LEU A 153 -1.47 -3.58 -7.71
N ARG A 154 -1.08 -4.78 -8.15
CA ARG A 154 0.25 -5.36 -7.90
C ARG A 154 1.41 -4.44 -8.32
N GLN A 155 1.22 -3.58 -9.32
CA GLN A 155 2.24 -2.60 -9.72
C GLN A 155 2.52 -1.55 -8.63
N LEU A 156 1.50 -1.11 -7.89
CA LEU A 156 1.68 -0.20 -6.76
C LEU A 156 2.27 -0.90 -5.53
N GLU A 157 2.01 -2.19 -5.40
CA GLU A 157 2.67 -3.01 -4.37
C GLU A 157 4.19 -3.06 -4.55
N LEU A 158 4.69 -3.00 -5.79
CA LEU A 158 6.14 -2.88 -6.04
C LEU A 158 6.73 -1.60 -5.44
N VAL A 159 6.02 -0.47 -5.53
CA VAL A 159 6.47 0.80 -4.93
C VAL A 159 6.51 0.68 -3.40
N ARG A 160 5.47 0.10 -2.79
CA ARG A 160 5.46 -0.16 -1.35
C ARG A 160 6.63 -1.05 -0.93
N ASN A 161 6.83 -2.16 -1.63
CA ASN A 161 7.86 -3.13 -1.30
C ASN A 161 9.26 -2.52 -1.46
N GLU A 162 9.46 -1.68 -2.47
CA GLU A 162 10.71 -0.94 -2.66
C GLU A 162 10.94 0.10 -1.56
N ALA A 163 9.90 0.85 -1.16
CA ALA A 163 10.02 1.77 -0.02
C ALA A 163 10.38 1.03 1.27
N MET A 164 9.74 -0.10 1.54
CA MET A 164 10.05 -0.93 2.72
C MET A 164 11.48 -1.45 2.69
N ARG A 165 11.97 -1.85 1.50
CA ARG A 165 13.39 -2.24 1.33
C ARG A 165 14.35 -1.13 1.71
N ILE A 166 14.05 0.09 1.29
CA ILE A 166 14.88 1.25 1.61
C ILE A 166 14.84 1.55 3.12
N ILE A 167 13.65 1.51 3.73
CA ILE A 167 13.46 1.81 5.16
C ILE A 167 14.20 0.81 6.05
N LEU A 168 14.17 -0.47 5.67
CA LEU A 168 14.70 -1.55 6.51
C LEU A 168 16.15 -1.90 6.18
N ALA A 169 16.68 -1.42 5.05
CA ALA A 169 18.05 -1.53 4.55
C ALA A 169 18.59 -2.96 4.30
N ILE A 170 18.02 -3.98 4.95
CA ILE A 170 18.48 -5.36 4.90
C ILE A 170 17.31 -6.28 4.63
N HIS A 171 17.46 -7.08 3.58
CA HIS A 171 16.55 -8.17 3.26
C HIS A 171 17.26 -9.50 3.43
N VAL A 172 16.65 -10.36 4.23
CA VAL A 172 17.09 -11.72 4.51
C VAL A 172 16.12 -12.66 3.82
N TYR A 173 16.58 -13.34 2.78
CA TYR A 173 15.81 -14.39 2.12
C TYR A 173 16.26 -15.74 2.65
N CYS A 174 15.31 -16.55 3.10
CA CYS A 174 15.56 -17.86 3.71
C CYS A 174 15.13 -19.03 2.79
N ASP A 175 14.39 -18.73 1.72
CA ASP A 175 13.81 -19.73 0.79
C ASP A 175 14.76 -20.09 -0.38
N GLY A 176 15.89 -19.38 -0.50
CA GLY A 176 16.86 -19.56 -1.58
C GLY A 176 16.35 -19.18 -2.99
N SER A 177 15.20 -18.51 -3.09
CA SER A 177 14.46 -18.33 -4.34
C SER A 177 14.94 -17.15 -5.21
N VAL A 178 15.99 -16.42 -4.78
CA VAL A 178 16.34 -15.11 -5.37
C VAL A 178 16.74 -15.19 -6.85
N ASN A 179 17.09 -16.37 -7.39
CA ASN A 179 17.57 -16.52 -8.77
C ASN A 179 16.87 -17.59 -9.63
N GLY A 180 15.58 -17.90 -9.38
CA GLY A 180 14.65 -18.56 -10.32
C GLY A 180 15.04 -19.89 -10.98
N SER A 181 16.23 -20.43 -10.70
CA SER A 181 16.85 -21.53 -11.43
C SER A 181 17.29 -22.68 -10.53
N ARG A 182 17.32 -22.50 -9.20
CA ARG A 182 17.58 -23.55 -8.21
C ARG A 182 16.86 -23.26 -6.89
N SER A 183 15.93 -24.13 -6.50
CA SER A 183 15.31 -24.15 -5.17
C SER A 183 16.28 -24.84 -4.19
N GLU A 184 17.27 -24.13 -3.69
CA GLU A 184 18.18 -24.65 -2.67
C GLU A 184 18.03 -23.76 -1.42
N CYS A 185 17.70 -24.33 -0.26
CA CYS A 185 17.56 -23.55 0.97
C CYS A 185 18.88 -22.83 1.28
N GLY A 186 18.83 -21.51 1.42
CA GLY A 186 20.02 -20.69 1.62
C GLY A 186 19.68 -19.36 2.25
N LEU A 187 20.66 -18.80 2.95
CA LEU A 187 20.60 -17.45 3.47
C LEU A 187 21.14 -16.51 2.42
N PHE A 188 20.35 -15.52 2.04
CA PHE A 188 20.79 -14.43 1.19
C PHE A 188 20.52 -13.10 1.86
N ILE A 189 21.60 -12.39 2.20
CA ILE A 189 21.55 -11.04 2.76
C ILE A 189 21.97 -10.07 1.66
N ARG A 190 21.08 -9.14 1.32
CA ARG A 190 21.44 -7.93 0.57
C ARG A 190 21.53 -6.77 1.54
N ASP A 191 22.74 -6.24 1.70
CA ASP A 191 22.96 -4.98 2.39
C ASP A 191 22.86 -3.83 1.38
N TYR A 192 21.95 -2.89 1.61
CA TYR A 192 21.76 -1.74 0.73
C TYR A 192 22.78 -0.65 1.09
N ILE A 193 24.02 -0.77 0.64
CA ILE A 193 25.04 0.25 0.91
C ILE A 193 25.14 1.27 -0.24
N SER A 194 24.66 2.48 0.05
CA SER A 194 25.00 3.78 -0.56
C SER A 194 24.57 4.06 -2.01
N THR A 195 23.95 5.23 -2.13
CA THR A 195 23.36 5.96 -3.27
C THR A 195 23.73 5.69 -4.72
N ASN A 196 24.85 5.04 -5.09
CA ASN A 196 25.24 4.89 -6.50
C ASN A 196 25.97 3.59 -6.86
N LEU A 197 26.14 2.64 -5.95
CA LEU A 197 26.67 1.31 -6.26
C LEU A 197 25.93 0.28 -5.43
N TYR A 198 25.31 -0.69 -6.09
CA TYR A 198 25.08 -2.00 -5.47
C TYR A 198 26.47 -2.50 -5.07
N THR A 199 26.89 -2.29 -3.83
CA THR A 199 27.87 -3.20 -3.26
C THR A 199 27.04 -4.39 -2.85
N ASP A 200 26.91 -5.32 -3.80
CA ASP A 200 26.48 -6.69 -3.58
C ASP A 200 27.44 -7.31 -2.57
N THR A 201 27.34 -6.89 -1.30
CA THR A 201 27.88 -7.64 -0.18
C THR A 201 26.91 -8.80 0.01
N GLU A 202 26.93 -9.70 -0.96
CA GLU A 202 26.08 -10.87 -1.03
C GLU A 202 26.66 -11.89 -0.05
N VAL A 203 26.08 -11.95 1.14
CA VAL A 203 26.28 -13.12 1.98
C VAL A 203 25.29 -14.16 1.51
N SER A 204 25.76 -15.03 0.61
CA SER A 204 25.06 -16.24 0.18
C SER A 204 25.68 -17.44 0.89
N ARG A 205 24.89 -18.11 1.74
CA ARG A 205 25.29 -19.36 2.38
C ARG A 205 24.30 -20.44 2.01
N ARG A 206 24.83 -21.59 1.57
CA ARG A 206 24.03 -22.78 1.29
C ARG A 206 23.94 -23.64 2.55
N PHE A 207 22.73 -24.04 2.90
CA PHE A 207 22.54 -25.03 3.95
C PHE A 207 22.72 -26.45 3.40
N PRO A 208 23.03 -27.44 4.24
CA PRO A 208 23.14 -28.84 3.81
C PRO A 208 21.84 -29.36 3.17
N ALA A 209 21.95 -30.10 2.07
CA ALA A 209 20.80 -30.59 1.29
C ALA A 209 19.85 -31.53 2.04
N HIS A 210 20.24 -32.05 3.21
CA HIS A 210 19.45 -32.98 4.02
C HIS A 210 18.65 -32.28 5.14
N MET A 211 18.61 -30.95 5.16
CA MET A 211 17.91 -30.16 6.17
C MET A 211 16.43 -29.96 5.78
N SER A 212 15.50 -30.09 6.73
CA SER A 212 14.08 -29.73 6.49
C SER A 212 13.95 -28.22 6.27
N SER A 213 12.96 -27.75 5.49
CA SER A 213 12.85 -26.31 5.18
C SER A 213 12.66 -25.47 6.45
N THR A 214 11.85 -25.90 7.41
CA THR A 214 11.69 -25.21 8.70
C THR A 214 13.02 -25.07 9.45
N ARG A 215 13.86 -26.10 9.43
CA ARG A 215 15.17 -26.06 10.07
C ARG A 215 16.10 -25.13 9.28
N ALA A 216 16.10 -25.20 7.97
CA ALA A 216 16.90 -24.32 7.12
C ALA A 216 16.53 -22.84 7.30
N GLU A 217 15.25 -22.52 7.37
CA GLU A 217 14.74 -21.18 7.65
C GLU A 217 15.15 -20.69 9.05
N LEU A 218 15.05 -21.53 10.09
CA LEU A 218 15.54 -21.19 11.43
C LEU A 218 17.03 -20.88 11.45
N TYR A 219 17.85 -21.71 10.79
CA TYR A 219 19.30 -21.46 10.68
C TYR A 219 19.59 -20.18 9.90
N ALA A 220 18.85 -19.92 8.81
CA ALA A 220 18.97 -18.70 8.03
C ALA A 220 18.70 -17.46 8.88
N VAL A 221 17.62 -17.46 9.67
CA VAL A 221 17.29 -16.34 10.56
C VAL A 221 18.34 -16.16 11.65
N LEU A 222 18.79 -17.23 12.30
CA LEU A 222 19.82 -17.17 13.35
C LEU A 222 21.16 -16.63 12.81
N GLU A 223 21.54 -17.06 11.62
CA GLU A 223 22.78 -16.64 10.98
C GLU A 223 22.70 -15.21 10.48
N ALA A 224 21.56 -14.80 9.91
CA ALA A 224 21.28 -13.42 9.58
C ALA A 224 21.32 -12.52 10.82
N LEU A 225 20.72 -12.94 11.93
CA LEU A 225 20.80 -12.23 13.22
C LEU A 225 22.27 -12.05 13.66
N HIS A 226 23.10 -13.09 13.57
CA HIS A 226 24.51 -13.01 13.94
C HIS A 226 25.29 -12.02 13.07
N ILE A 227 24.97 -11.94 11.78
CA ILE A 227 25.65 -11.03 10.83
C ILE A 227 25.15 -9.60 11.02
N VAL A 228 23.85 -9.43 11.20
CA VAL A 228 23.18 -8.12 11.13
C VAL A 228 23.12 -7.42 12.49
N ALA A 229 22.92 -8.14 13.59
CA ALA A 229 22.79 -7.54 14.93
C ALA A 229 24.00 -6.69 15.36
N PRO A 230 25.26 -7.04 15.03
CA PRO A 230 26.40 -6.17 15.32
C PRO A 230 26.43 -4.89 14.49
N LEU A 231 25.72 -4.87 13.35
CA LEU A 231 25.75 -3.79 12.37
C LEU A 231 24.57 -2.81 12.54
N HIS A 232 23.48 -3.24 13.19
CA HIS A 232 22.24 -2.50 13.29
C HIS A 232 21.61 -2.61 14.68
N GLU A 233 21.21 -1.46 15.24
CA GLU A 233 20.54 -1.38 16.54
C GLU A 233 19.14 -2.02 16.51
N ASN A 234 18.48 -2.03 15.34
CA ASN A 234 17.16 -2.62 15.16
C ASN A 234 17.16 -3.49 13.89
N VAL A 235 16.74 -4.75 14.01
CA VAL A 235 16.69 -5.71 12.91
C VAL A 235 15.28 -6.25 12.75
N TYR A 236 14.69 -6.08 11.57
CA TYR A 236 13.34 -6.54 11.27
C TYR A 236 13.40 -7.76 10.36
N PHE A 237 12.82 -8.88 10.82
CA PHE A 237 12.70 -10.09 10.02
C PHE A 237 11.27 -10.25 9.49
N PHE A 238 11.15 -10.43 8.17
CA PHE A 238 9.91 -10.95 7.58
C PHE A 238 10.10 -12.43 7.33
N ILE A 239 9.32 -13.23 8.04
CA ILE A 239 9.36 -14.68 7.98
C ILE A 239 8.00 -15.13 7.49
N ASP A 240 7.96 -15.83 6.36
CA ASP A 240 6.74 -16.40 5.77
C ASP A 240 6.33 -17.73 6.43
N SER A 241 7.23 -18.30 7.25
CA SER A 241 7.03 -19.54 8.00
C SER A 241 6.53 -19.31 9.43
N GLN A 242 5.25 -19.63 9.65
CA GLN A 242 4.62 -19.49 10.97
C GLN A 242 5.29 -20.38 12.04
N ALA A 243 5.82 -21.54 11.66
CA ALA A 243 6.52 -22.45 12.57
C ALA A 243 7.83 -21.83 13.10
N VAL A 244 8.60 -21.19 12.22
CA VAL A 244 9.85 -20.49 12.56
C VAL A 244 9.54 -19.33 13.51
N LEU A 245 8.50 -18.54 13.19
CA LEU A 245 8.07 -17.43 14.04
C LEU A 245 7.71 -17.90 15.46
N TYR A 246 6.96 -19.00 15.59
CA TYR A 246 6.58 -19.56 16.88
C TYR A 246 7.80 -20.03 17.70
N VAL A 247 8.78 -20.67 17.04
CA VAL A 247 10.02 -21.10 17.70
C VAL A 247 10.82 -19.91 18.21
N LEU A 248 10.96 -18.85 17.41
CA LEU A 248 11.67 -17.62 17.79
C LEU A 248 10.99 -16.94 18.99
N GLN A 249 9.66 -16.87 19.01
CA GLN A 249 8.91 -16.29 20.13
C GLN A 249 9.13 -17.02 21.46
N ILE A 250 9.26 -18.35 21.43
CA ILE A 250 9.55 -19.14 22.64
C ILE A 250 10.96 -18.88 23.16
N HIS A 251 11.94 -18.79 22.26
CA HIS A 251 13.35 -18.76 22.63
C HIS A 251 13.90 -17.34 22.82
N LEU A 252 13.20 -16.31 22.36
CA LEU A 252 13.54 -14.89 22.54
C LEU A 252 12.40 -14.15 23.28
N PRO A 253 12.12 -14.51 24.55
CA PRO A 253 10.94 -14.05 25.28
C PRO A 253 10.96 -12.55 25.65
N HIS A 254 12.10 -11.88 25.51
CA HIS A 254 12.26 -10.45 25.82
C HIS A 254 12.19 -9.51 24.61
N GLY A 255 11.67 -10.01 23.48
CA GLY A 255 11.38 -9.21 22.30
C GLY A 255 12.52 -9.18 21.30
N LEU A 256 12.17 -9.50 20.05
CA LEU A 256 12.81 -8.94 18.85
C LEU A 256 12.31 -7.51 18.67
#